data_AF-A0A917D4I5-F1
#
_entry.id   AF-A0A917D4I5-F1
#
_cell.length_a   1.000
_cell.length_b   1.000
_cell.length_c   1.000
_cell.angle_alpha   90.00
_cell.angle_beta   90.00
_cell.angle_gamma   90.00
#
_symmetry.space_group_name_H-M   'P 1'
#
loop_
_entity.id
_entity.type
_entity.pdbx_description
1 polymer ?
#
loop_
_entity_poly.entity_id
_entity_poly.type
_entity_poly.pdbx_seq_one_letter_code
_entity_poly.pdbx_strand_id
1 'polypeptide(L)' 'MIQVKEFVDTDNSYAENKANEFLAGLQEEQVVKVCYGSVVKSSRDGTEHQRSTILIVYKTNEKQ' A
#
# COMPACT_ATOMS: atom_id res chain seq x y z
N MET A 1 17.80 0.49 -7.40
CA MET A 1 17.58 0.65 -5.94
C MET A 1 16.25 -0.01 -5.51
N ILE A 2 16.11 -0.50 -4.26
CA ILE A 2 14.82 -1.01 -3.73
C ILE A 2 14.07 0.11 -3.02
N GLN A 3 12.76 0.20 -3.24
CA GLN A 3 11.85 1.18 -2.67
C GLN A 3 10.62 0.49 -2.08
N VAL A 4 9.97 1.18 -1.13
CA VAL A 4 8.72 0.73 -0.49
C VAL A 4 7.70 1.85 -0.58
N LYS A 5 6.49 1.53 -1.01
CA LYS A 5 5.36 2.46 -1.02
C LYS A 5 4.19 1.90 -0.22
N GLU A 6 3.67 2.69 0.70
CA GLU A 6 2.55 2.33 1.56
C GLU A 6 1.26 2.98 1.05
N PHE A 7 0.18 2.18 1.06
CA PHE A 7 -1.18 2.59 0.75
C PHE A 7 -2.06 2.23 1.93
N VAL A 8 -2.73 3.21 2.52
CA VAL A 8 -3.56 3.03 3.72
C VAL A 8 -5.02 3.27 3.37
N ASP A 9 -5.90 2.39 3.83
CA ASP A 9 -7.35 2.60 3.76
C ASP A 9 -7.72 3.79 4.64
N THR A 10 -8.52 4.67 4.05
CA THR A 10 -9.16 5.78 4.76
C THR A 10 -10.64 5.79 4.42
N ASP A 11 -11.43 6.55 5.17
CA ASP A 11 -12.90 6.58 5.01
C ASP A 11 -13.36 6.91 3.58
N ASN A 12 -12.53 7.62 2.80
CA ASN A 12 -12.82 8.04 1.41
C ASN A 12 -11.85 7.45 0.37
N SER A 13 -10.99 6.51 0.73
CA SER A 13 -10.01 5.94 -0.21
C SER A 13 -9.64 4.52 0.13
N TYR A 14 -9.83 3.64 -0.84
CA TYR A 14 -9.40 2.25 -0.81
C TYR A 14 -7.91 2.14 -1.17
N ALA A 15 -7.11 1.57 -0.26
CA ALA A 15 -5.71 1.23 -0.45
C ALA A 15 -5.52 0.33 -1.66
N GLU A 16 -6.46 -0.60 -1.89
CA GLU A 16 -6.45 -1.50 -3.04
C GLU A 16 -6.45 -0.76 -4.36
N ASN A 17 -7.38 0.18 -4.56
CA ASN A 17 -7.47 0.94 -5.81
C ASN A 17 -6.18 1.72 -6.09
N LYS A 18 -5.66 2.41 -5.07
CA LYS A 18 -4.41 3.18 -5.20
C LYS A 18 -3.19 2.29 -5.43
N ALA A 19 -3.14 1.13 -4.79
CA ALA A 19 -2.09 0.15 -4.99
C ALA A 19 -2.14 -0.41 -6.42
N ASN A 20 -3.33 -0.74 -6.93
CA ASN A 20 -3.53 -1.23 -8.29
C ASN A 20 -3.15 -0.18 -9.34
N GLU A 21 -3.57 1.07 -9.16
CA GLU A 21 -3.17 2.19 -10.01
C GLU A 21 -1.64 2.37 -10.04
N PHE A 22 -0.98 2.21 -8.89
CA PHE A 22 0.48 2.27 -8.81
C PHE A 22 1.17 1.08 -9.49
N LEU A 23 0.66 -0.13 -9.29
CA LEU A 23 1.18 -1.35 -9.93
C LEU A 23 1.03 -1.29 -11.45
N ALA A 24 -0.03 -0.69 -11.97
CA ALA A 24 -0.23 -0.51 -13.41
C ALA A 24 0.88 0.35 -14.08
N GLY A 25 1.60 1.15 -13.30
CA GLY A 25 2.75 1.95 -13.77
C GLY A 25 4.10 1.24 -13.68
N LEU A 26 4.16 0.02 -13.16
CA LEU A 26 5.39 -0.76 -12.99
C LEU A 26 5.44 -1.95 -13.96
N GLN A 27 6.64 -2.32 -14.39
CA GLN A 27 6.87 -3.62 -15.04
C GLN A 27 6.86 -4.74 -13.99
N GLU A 28 6.48 -5.95 -14.39
CA GLU A 28 6.35 -7.10 -13.49
C GLU A 28 7.68 -7.40 -12.77
N GLU A 29 8.81 -7.28 -13.44
CA GLU A 29 10.15 -7.58 -12.88
C GLU A 29 10.62 -6.54 -11.87
N GLN A 30 9.98 -5.37 -11.86
CA GLN A 30 10.21 -4.32 -10.87
C GLN A 30 9.49 -4.63 -9.56
N VAL A 31 8.41 -5.41 -9.57
CA VAL A 31 7.68 -5.75 -8.35
C VAL A 31 8.44 -6.84 -7.60
N VAL A 32 8.83 -6.55 -6.35
CA VAL A 32 9.54 -7.50 -5.50
C VAL A 32 8.57 -8.22 -4.58
N LYS A 33 7.65 -7.48 -3.97
CA LYS A 33 6.69 -8.03 -3.01
C LYS A 33 5.50 -7.10 -2.82
N VAL A 34 4.33 -7.69 -2.65
CA VAL A 34 3.14 -7.00 -2.13
C VAL A 34 2.81 -7.60 -0.76
N CYS A 35 2.68 -6.75 0.26
CA CYS A 35 2.31 -7.14 1.62
C CYS A 35 0.98 -6.50 1.99
N TYR A 36 0.10 -7.27 2.62
CA TYR A 36 -1.17 -6.81 3.14
C TYR A 36 -1.14 -6.84 4.67
N GLY A 37 -1.57 -5.75 5.29
CA GLY A 37 -1.76 -5.63 6.72
C GLY A 37 -3.15 -5.09 7.03
N SER A 38 -3.70 -5.49 8.17
CA SER A 38 -4.90 -4.86 8.70
C SER A 38 -4.68 -4.59 10.17
N VAL A 39 -5.00 -3.37 10.60
CA VAL A 39 -4.89 -2.95 12.00
C VAL A 39 -6.24 -2.41 12.42
N VAL A 40 -6.79 -2.97 13.49
CA VAL A 40 -7.95 -2.41 14.17
C VAL A 40 -7.44 -1.28 15.06
N LYS A 41 -7.82 -0.04 14.75
CA LYS A 41 -7.60 1.09 15.66
C LYS A 41 -8.88 1.35 16.44
N SER A 42 -8.80 1.20 17.75
CA SER A 42 -9.83 1.66 18.67
C SER A 42 -9.82 3.19 18.73
N SER A 43 -10.95 3.82 18.39
CA SER A 43 -11.15 5.25 18.63
C SER A 43 -11.41 5.50 20.11
N ARG A 44 -11.16 6.74 20.58
CA ARG A 44 -11.47 7.16 21.96
C ARG A 44 -12.95 7.02 22.32
N ASP A 45 -13.82 7.03 21.31
CA ASP A 45 -15.27 6.88 21.46
C ASP A 45 -15.74 5.42 21.44
N GLY A 46 -14.81 4.45 21.47
CA GLY A 46 -15.12 3.01 21.48
C GLY A 46 -15.48 2.43 20.11
N THR A 47 -15.48 3.23 19.05
CA THR A 47 -15.67 2.76 17.67
C THR A 47 -14.39 2.11 17.15
N GLU A 48 -14.45 0.83 16.76
CA GLU A 48 -13.35 0.11 16.13
C GLU A 48 -13.36 0.37 14.63
N HIS A 49 -12.33 1.04 14.11
CA HIS A 49 -12.14 1.19 12.68
C HIS A 49 -11.05 0.22 12.22
N GLN A 50 -11.44 -0.71 11.36
CA GLN A 50 -10.49 -1.55 10.65
C GLN A 50 -9.82 -0.68 9.57
N ARG A 51 -8.49 -0.58 9.63
CA ARG A 51 -7.69 0.03 8.57
C ARG A 51 -6.85 -1.03 7.91
N SER A 52 -7.05 -1.25 6.61
CA SER A 52 -6.15 -2.08 5.82
C SER A 52 -5.00 -1.23 5.29
N THR A 53 -3.88 -1.88 5.03
CA THR A 53 -2.68 -1.26 4.50
C THR A 53 -2.04 -2.21 3.51
N ILE A 54 -1.62 -1.68 2.37
CA ILE A 54 -0.90 -2.41 1.33
C ILE A 54 0.47 -1.77 1.20
N LEU A 55 1.51 -2.59 1.30
CA LEU A 55 2.89 -2.19 1.10
C LEU A 55 3.40 -2.84 -0.19
N ILE A 56 3.88 -2.03 -1.12
CA ILE A 56 4.50 -2.49 -2.36
C ILE A 56 5.99 -2.25 -2.27
N VAL A 57 6.77 -3.33 -2.32
CA VAL A 57 8.23 -3.31 -2.43
C VAL A 57 8.57 -3.47 -3.91
N TYR A 58 9.31 -2.51 -4.46
CA TYR A 58 9.60 -2.45 -5.90
C TYR A 58 11.02 -1.96 -6.18
N LYS A 59 11.52 -2.23 -7.38
CA LYS A 59 12.81 -1.78 -7.89
C LYS A 59 12.62 -0.51 -8.71
N THR A 60 13.40 0.51 -8.42
CA THR A 60 13.57 1.64 -9.34
C THR A 60 14.78 1.37 -10.23
N ASN A 61 14.57 1.53 -11.53
CA ASN A 61 15.66 1.63 -12.48
C ASN A 61 16.29 3.00 -12.27
N GLU A 62 17.41 3.07 -11.57
CA GLU A 62 18.25 4.26 -11.59
C GLU A 62 18.77 4.39 -13.03
N LYS A 63 18.08 5.15 -13.87
CA LYS A 63 18.78 5.86 -14.94
C LYS A 63 19.47 7.02 -14.26
N GLN A 64 20.75 6.84 -13.95
CA GLN A 64 21.67 7.99 -13.91
C GLN A 64 21.62 8.72 -15.25
#